data_AF-A0A959KWE5-F1
#
_entry.id   AF-A0A959KWE5-F1
#
_cell.length_a   1.000
_cell.length_b   1.000
_cell.length_c   1.000
_cell.angle_alpha   90.00
_cell.angle_beta   90.00
_cell.angle_gamma   90.00
#
_symmetry.space_group_name_H-M   'P 1'
#
loop_
_entity.id
_entity.type
_entity.pdbx_description
1 polymer ?
#
loop_
_entity_poly.entity_id
_entity_poly.type
_entity_poly.pdbx_seq_one_letter_code
_entity_poly.pdbx_strand_id
1 'polypeptide(L)'
;MRSNPILLFLATVLLTVSLSCENGQSTQEENPLPDETPAPSRAYKVPAFIADSAYSFVEKQVDFGPRVPNSDGHSQTKEWLVGKLQSYGLNVIRQDFQAIAYTGAVLNGTNIIAEYNPAARRRILLAAHWDTRHIADSPLSQERQGEPILGADDGGSGVGILLEIARQLQVNPIEAGDLGVDLILFDLEDYGESGGKENSYCLGSQHWARNLHHPDYRPQYGILLDMVGTAGARFTKDQVSMAYAGPIMNKVWSLAKAMGFGHLFVDIPSGGLIDDHYYVNTIAGIPMIDIINKPAGSSTGFGAHWHTHDDDMDVIDRSTLRAVGQVLLAVVYREAGGSF
;
A
#
# COMPACT_ATOMS: atom_id res chain seq x y z
N MET A 1 -17.39 -7.89 -82.61
CA MET A 1 -17.21 -9.11 -83.45
C MET A 1 -15.84 -9.66 -83.11
N ARG A 2 -15.79 -10.82 -82.42
CA ARG A 2 -15.16 -12.08 -82.89
C ARG A 2 -13.73 -11.84 -83.41
N SER A 3 -12.65 -12.46 -82.91
CA SER A 3 -12.51 -13.84 -82.43
C SER A 3 -11.04 -14.07 -82.05
N ASN A 4 -10.77 -14.76 -80.92
CA ASN A 4 -9.59 -15.64 -80.76
C ASN A 4 -9.70 -16.77 -81.84
N PRO A 5 -8.65 -17.56 -82.24
CA PRO A 5 -7.92 -18.41 -81.29
C PRO A 5 -6.53 -18.98 -81.75
N ILE A 6 -6.03 -19.92 -80.94
CA ILE A 6 -5.15 -21.09 -81.24
C ILE A 6 -3.63 -20.86 -81.34
N LEU A 7 -2.91 -21.42 -80.36
CA LEU A 7 -1.70 -22.18 -80.69
C LEU A 7 -1.61 -23.47 -79.86
N LEU A 8 -1.22 -24.52 -80.58
CA LEU A 8 -1.30 -25.95 -80.28
C LEU A 8 -0.32 -26.43 -79.20
N PHE A 9 -0.75 -27.51 -78.56
CA PHE A 9 -0.01 -28.46 -77.71
C PHE A 9 0.91 -29.41 -78.50
N LEU A 10 1.94 -29.91 -77.80
CA LEU A 10 2.56 -31.27 -77.76
C LEU A 10 4.11 -31.19 -77.83
N ALA A 11 4.94 -31.98 -77.15
CA ALA A 11 4.91 -32.87 -75.98
C ALA A 11 6.25 -33.64 -76.02
N THR A 12 6.97 -33.80 -74.90
CA THR A 12 7.74 -35.03 -74.52
C THR A 12 8.45 -34.81 -73.16
N VAL A 13 8.02 -35.50 -72.07
CA VAL A 13 8.57 -36.76 -71.49
C VAL A 13 9.85 -36.49 -70.66
N LEU A 14 10.10 -36.97 -69.44
CA LEU A 14 9.43 -37.70 -68.34
C LEU A 14 10.56 -37.92 -67.30
N LEU A 15 10.40 -37.61 -65.99
CA LEU A 15 10.84 -38.50 -64.89
C LEU A 15 10.49 -37.96 -63.49
N THR A 16 9.77 -38.83 -62.77
CA THR A 16 9.39 -38.98 -61.36
C THR A 16 10.26 -38.30 -60.28
N VAL A 17 9.68 -37.45 -59.42
CA VAL A 17 9.02 -37.72 -58.11
C VAL A 17 9.98 -38.09 -56.97
N SER A 18 10.15 -37.17 -56.03
CA SER A 18 10.00 -37.44 -54.59
C SER A 18 9.42 -36.19 -53.90
N LEU A 19 8.25 -36.36 -53.30
CA LEU A 19 7.59 -35.39 -52.45
C LEU A 19 8.35 -35.25 -51.13
N SER A 20 8.60 -34.02 -50.71
CA SER A 20 8.64 -33.69 -49.28
C SER A 20 7.85 -32.41 -49.09
N CYS A 21 6.77 -32.53 -48.32
CA CYS A 21 5.85 -31.45 -48.01
C CYS A 21 6.57 -30.30 -47.31
N GLU A 22 6.35 -29.10 -47.83
CA GLU A 22 6.40 -27.88 -47.06
C GLU A 22 5.42 -27.97 -45.88
N ASN A 23 5.91 -27.62 -44.70
CA ASN A 23 5.11 -26.93 -43.71
C ASN A 23 6.04 -25.95 -43.00
N GLY A 24 6.12 -24.74 -43.54
CA GLY A 24 6.77 -23.60 -42.89
C GLY A 24 5.94 -23.18 -41.68
N GLN A 25 6.30 -23.69 -40.51
CA GLN A 25 5.92 -23.07 -39.24
C GLN A 25 6.98 -22.00 -38.93
N SER A 26 6.58 -20.73 -39.00
CA SER A 26 7.33 -19.65 -38.37
C SER A 26 7.33 -19.90 -36.86
N THR A 27 8.46 -20.34 -36.33
CA THR A 27 8.75 -20.31 -34.90
C THR A 27 8.69 -18.86 -34.44
N GLN A 28 7.62 -18.49 -33.75
CA GLN A 28 7.68 -17.37 -32.83
C GLN A 28 8.69 -17.77 -31.75
N GLU A 29 9.79 -17.03 -31.64
CA GLU A 29 10.63 -17.07 -30.45
C GLU A 29 9.73 -16.64 -29.28
N GLU A 30 9.36 -17.60 -28.43
CA GLU A 30 8.88 -17.31 -27.09
C GLU A 30 10.01 -16.54 -26.39
N ASN A 31 9.79 -15.24 -26.16
CA ASN A 31 10.62 -14.49 -25.23
C ASN A 31 10.63 -15.26 -23.91
N PRO A 32 11.79 -15.66 -23.38
CA PRO A 32 11.84 -16.23 -22.04
C PRO A 32 11.26 -15.20 -21.08
N LEU A 33 10.32 -15.64 -20.24
CA LEU A 33 9.82 -14.88 -19.10
C LEU A 33 11.01 -14.30 -18.31
N PRO A 34 10.93 -13.08 -17.78
CA PRO A 34 12.00 -12.51 -16.98
C PRO A 34 12.35 -13.48 -15.85
N ASP A 35 13.65 -13.74 -15.71
CA ASP A 35 14.29 -14.61 -14.73
C ASP A 35 13.70 -14.38 -13.33
N GLU A 36 12.73 -15.22 -12.93
CA GLU A 36 12.20 -15.26 -11.58
C GLU A 36 13.34 -15.71 -10.68
N THR A 37 14.01 -14.75 -10.07
CA THR A 37 15.07 -15.02 -9.12
C THR A 37 14.47 -15.88 -8.02
N PRO A 38 14.94 -17.13 -7.83
CA PRO A 38 14.30 -18.05 -6.90
C PRO A 38 14.31 -17.44 -5.49
N ALA A 39 13.19 -17.56 -4.79
CA ALA A 39 13.08 -17.02 -3.44
C ALA A 39 14.18 -17.64 -2.55
N PRO A 40 14.84 -16.85 -1.68
CA PRO A 40 15.82 -17.36 -0.73
C PRO A 40 15.20 -18.47 0.11
N SER A 41 15.97 -19.52 0.39
CA SER A 41 15.58 -20.60 1.31
C SER A 41 16.03 -20.35 2.75
N ARG A 42 16.43 -19.11 3.08
CA ARG A 42 16.93 -18.74 4.41
C ARG A 42 15.78 -18.63 5.40
N ALA A 43 15.89 -19.37 6.50
CA ALA A 43 14.93 -19.29 7.58
C ALA A 43 15.14 -18.01 8.42
N TYR A 44 14.14 -17.14 8.43
CA TYR A 44 14.10 -15.94 9.25
C TYR A 44 13.19 -16.14 10.47
N LYS A 45 13.68 -15.82 11.66
CA LYS A 45 12.84 -15.79 12.87
C LYS A 45 12.04 -14.48 12.86
N VAL A 46 10.72 -14.58 12.91
CA VAL A 46 9.85 -13.40 13.07
C VAL A 46 10.09 -12.79 14.47
N PRO A 47 10.54 -11.54 14.57
CA PRO A 47 10.73 -10.88 15.87
C PRO A 47 9.38 -10.52 16.51
N ALA A 48 9.41 -10.30 17.82
CA ALA A 48 8.24 -9.81 18.54
C ALA A 48 8.02 -8.33 18.25
N PHE A 49 6.79 -7.97 17.88
CA PHE A 49 6.38 -6.58 17.74
C PHE A 49 6.25 -5.92 19.13
N ILE A 50 6.85 -4.74 19.33
CA ILE A 50 6.79 -4.03 20.61
C ILE A 50 5.71 -2.95 20.55
N ALA A 51 4.53 -3.28 21.10
CA ALA A 51 3.36 -2.40 21.04
C ALA A 51 3.53 -1.09 21.81
N ASP A 52 4.28 -1.07 22.92
CA ASP A 52 4.55 0.15 23.67
C ASP A 52 5.37 1.17 22.85
N SER A 53 6.28 0.67 22.01
CA SER A 53 7.06 1.48 21.08
C SER A 53 6.14 2.09 20.02
N ALA A 54 5.31 1.27 19.36
CA ALA A 54 4.32 1.75 18.40
C ALA A 54 3.35 2.77 19.00
N TYR A 55 2.79 2.48 20.18
CA TYR A 55 1.91 3.41 20.91
C TYR A 55 2.60 4.75 21.18
N SER A 56 3.85 4.72 21.65
CA SER A 56 4.62 5.96 21.90
C SER A 56 4.90 6.74 20.61
N PHE A 57 4.97 6.08 19.45
CA PHE A 57 5.07 6.76 18.17
C PHE A 57 3.75 7.41 17.76
N VAL A 58 2.59 6.80 18.04
CA VAL A 58 1.29 7.45 17.85
C VAL A 58 1.18 8.68 18.75
N GLU A 59 1.45 8.51 20.05
CA GLU A 59 1.44 9.60 21.04
C GLU A 59 2.35 10.75 20.60
N LYS A 60 3.56 10.43 20.11
CA LYS A 60 4.50 11.46 19.70
C LYS A 60 4.03 12.26 18.48
N GLN A 61 3.26 11.66 17.58
CA GLN A 61 2.65 12.37 16.45
C GLN A 61 1.54 13.31 16.95
N VAL A 62 0.67 12.81 17.84
CA VAL A 62 -0.42 13.59 18.46
C VAL A 62 0.13 14.77 19.29
N ASP A 63 1.26 14.61 19.96
CA ASP A 63 1.94 15.67 20.73
C ASP A 63 2.32 16.90 19.90
N PHE A 64 2.47 16.77 18.57
CA PHE A 64 2.71 17.92 17.69
C PHE A 64 1.43 18.72 17.40
N GLY A 65 0.27 18.24 17.84
CA GLY A 65 -1.05 18.71 17.46
C GLY A 65 -1.51 18.10 16.12
N PRO A 66 -2.65 18.58 15.58
CA PRO A 66 -3.13 18.16 14.27
C PRO A 66 -2.06 18.33 13.20
N ARG A 67 -1.85 17.30 12.37
CA ARG A 67 -0.92 17.31 11.23
C ARG A 67 -1.62 17.82 9.97
N VAL A 68 -2.36 18.93 10.10
CA VAL A 68 -3.04 19.55 8.95
C VAL A 68 -1.99 20.11 8.00
N PRO A 69 -2.06 19.82 6.70
CA PRO A 69 -1.13 20.34 5.71
C PRO A 69 -0.93 21.86 5.83
N ASN A 70 0.32 22.31 5.67
CA ASN A 70 0.79 23.70 5.90
C ASN A 70 0.79 24.21 7.37
N SER A 71 0.43 23.38 8.35
CA SER A 71 0.51 23.78 9.77
C SER A 71 1.90 23.53 10.39
N ASP A 72 2.12 24.12 11.58
CA ASP A 72 3.32 23.85 12.38
C ASP A 72 3.38 22.40 12.87
N GLY A 73 2.24 21.79 13.21
CA GLY A 73 2.16 20.39 13.65
C GLY A 73 2.55 19.40 12.54
N HIS A 74 2.08 19.66 11.32
CA HIS A 74 2.47 18.93 10.11
C HIS A 74 3.97 19.06 9.82
N SER A 75 4.48 20.30 9.82
CA SER A 75 5.90 20.57 9.56
C SER A 75 6.83 19.90 10.58
N GLN A 76 6.50 19.96 11.88
CA GLN A 76 7.28 19.31 12.93
C GLN A 76 7.21 17.79 12.85
N THR A 77 6.03 17.23 12.58
CA THR A 77 5.84 15.79 12.42
C THR A 77 6.65 15.25 11.25
N LYS A 78 6.63 15.92 10.10
CA LYS A 78 7.45 15.56 8.93
C LYS A 78 8.94 15.42 9.28
N GLU A 79 9.52 16.44 9.92
CA GLU A 79 10.94 16.42 10.27
C GLU A 79 11.25 15.31 11.29
N TRP A 80 10.36 15.07 12.23
CA TRP A 80 10.49 13.98 13.19
C TRP A 80 10.42 12.60 12.51
N LEU A 81 9.45 12.38 11.61
CA LEU A 81 9.28 11.12 10.86
C LEU A 81 10.52 10.81 10.03
N VAL A 82 11.01 11.79 9.26
CA VAL A 82 12.23 11.63 8.46
C VAL A 82 13.42 11.30 9.36
N GLY A 83 13.63 12.08 10.42
CA GLY A 83 14.73 11.85 11.35
C GLY A 83 14.66 10.48 12.02
N LYS A 84 13.46 10.01 12.36
CA LYS A 84 13.26 8.68 12.97
C LYS A 84 13.59 7.55 12.01
N LEU A 85 13.05 7.58 10.79
CA LEU A 85 13.34 6.57 9.77
C LEU A 85 14.83 6.52 9.42
N GLN A 86 15.48 7.68 9.29
CA GLN A 86 16.94 7.78 9.11
C GLN A 86 17.71 7.20 10.31
N SER A 87 17.26 7.44 11.54
CA SER A 87 17.90 6.89 12.74
C SER A 87 17.83 5.36 12.82
N TYR A 88 16.88 4.75 12.11
CA TYR A 88 16.79 3.28 11.94
C TYR A 88 17.60 2.75 10.75
N GLY A 89 18.34 3.62 10.05
CA GLY A 89 19.26 3.25 8.97
C GLY A 89 18.59 3.05 7.61
N LEU A 90 17.34 3.50 7.44
CA LEU A 90 16.66 3.46 6.14
C LEU A 90 17.16 4.60 5.25
N ASN A 91 17.19 4.37 3.93
CA ASN A 91 17.40 5.43 2.96
C ASN A 91 16.10 6.22 2.80
N VAL A 92 16.07 7.47 3.26
CA VAL A 92 14.84 8.29 3.27
C VAL A 92 14.86 9.32 2.15
N ILE A 93 13.84 9.26 1.29
CA ILE A 93 13.56 10.19 0.20
C ILE A 93 12.33 11.03 0.58
N ARG A 94 12.49 12.35 0.51
CA ARG A 94 11.38 13.30 0.61
C ARG A 94 10.89 13.60 -0.80
N GLN A 95 9.61 13.35 -1.07
CA GLN A 95 8.97 13.74 -2.32
C GLN A 95 8.04 14.91 -2.02
N ASP A 96 8.58 16.13 -2.15
CA ASP A 96 7.82 17.36 -1.97
C ASP A 96 6.99 17.67 -3.23
N PHE A 97 5.74 18.08 -3.03
CA PHE A 97 4.81 18.43 -4.10
C PHE A 97 3.81 19.50 -3.66
N GLN A 98 3.12 20.08 -4.64
CA GLN A 98 1.99 20.97 -4.39
C GLN A 98 0.71 20.39 -4.99
N ALA A 99 -0.38 20.50 -4.26
CA ALA A 99 -1.72 20.13 -4.71
C ALA A 99 -2.71 21.26 -4.45
N ILE A 100 -3.73 21.38 -5.29
CA ILE A 100 -4.83 22.32 -5.09
C ILE A 100 -5.97 21.54 -4.44
N ALA A 101 -6.33 21.91 -3.21
CA ALA A 101 -7.44 21.32 -2.47
C ALA A 101 -8.79 21.65 -3.13
N TYR A 102 -9.85 20.93 -2.76
CA TYR A 102 -11.21 21.23 -3.20
C TYR A 102 -11.67 22.65 -2.80
N THR A 103 -11.11 23.19 -1.71
CA THR A 103 -11.34 24.56 -1.23
C THR A 103 -10.64 25.64 -2.07
N GLY A 104 -9.79 25.26 -3.01
CA GLY A 104 -8.93 26.15 -3.79
C GLY A 104 -7.62 26.52 -3.08
N ALA A 105 -7.38 26.06 -1.85
CA ALA A 105 -6.12 26.25 -1.15
C ALA A 105 -4.98 25.49 -1.83
N VAL A 106 -3.78 26.08 -1.85
CA VAL A 106 -2.55 25.39 -2.27
C VAL A 106 -1.96 24.69 -1.05
N LEU A 107 -1.87 23.37 -1.10
CA LEU A 107 -1.28 22.53 -0.06
C LEU A 107 0.14 22.15 -0.46
N ASN A 108 1.10 22.33 0.46
CA ASN A 108 2.44 21.81 0.31
C ASN A 108 2.49 20.44 0.99
N GLY A 109 2.61 19.37 0.20
CA GLY A 109 2.69 18.00 0.69
C GLY A 109 4.11 17.44 0.58
N THR A 110 4.44 16.49 1.43
CA THR A 110 5.66 15.68 1.38
C THR A 110 5.31 14.22 1.61
N ASN A 111 5.34 13.41 0.54
CA ASN A 111 5.40 11.96 0.72
C ASN A 111 6.78 11.59 1.27
N ILE A 112 6.83 10.73 2.29
CA ILE A 112 8.08 10.25 2.89
C ILE A 112 8.27 8.79 2.50
N ILE A 113 9.30 8.50 1.70
CA ILE A 113 9.65 7.15 1.27
C ILE A 113 10.89 6.73 2.03
N ALA A 114 10.86 5.59 2.71
CA ALA A 114 11.99 5.04 3.44
C ALA A 114 12.28 3.61 3.00
N GLU A 115 13.45 3.43 2.38
CA GLU A 115 13.84 2.16 1.77
C GLU A 115 14.77 1.40 2.70
N TYR A 116 14.36 0.18 3.05
CA TYR A 116 15.21 -0.83 3.65
C TYR A 116 15.77 -1.73 2.53
N ASN A 117 17.07 -2.03 2.59
CA ASN A 117 17.80 -2.78 1.56
C ASN A 117 17.50 -2.26 0.13
N PRO A 118 17.84 -1.01 -0.21
CA PRO A 118 17.45 -0.39 -1.49
C PRO A 118 18.01 -1.12 -2.73
N ALA A 119 19.09 -1.88 -2.58
CA ALA A 119 19.68 -2.67 -3.67
C ALA A 119 18.94 -4.00 -3.96
N ALA A 120 18.03 -4.43 -3.07
CA ALA A 120 17.28 -5.67 -3.26
C ALA A 120 16.29 -5.54 -4.43
N ARG A 121 16.28 -6.53 -5.32
CA ARG A 121 15.35 -6.60 -6.47
C ARG A 121 13.93 -7.00 -6.06
N ARG A 122 13.82 -7.98 -5.16
CA ARG A 122 12.54 -8.36 -4.57
C ARG A 122 12.18 -7.35 -3.51
N ARG A 123 11.02 -6.72 -3.64
CA ARG A 123 10.56 -5.68 -2.72
C ARG A 123 9.11 -5.85 -2.37
N ILE A 124 8.73 -5.46 -1.17
CA ILE A 124 7.33 -5.24 -0.77
C ILE A 124 7.18 -3.82 -0.23
N LEU A 125 5.99 -3.28 -0.39
CA LEU A 125 5.61 -1.94 0.06
C LEU A 125 4.70 -2.03 1.29
N LEU A 126 5.00 -1.27 2.34
CA LEU A 126 4.09 -1.00 3.45
C LEU A 126 3.81 0.51 3.49
N ALA A 127 2.56 0.92 3.66
CA ALA A 127 2.21 2.33 3.63
C ALA A 127 1.16 2.71 4.67
N ALA A 128 1.08 4.00 4.94
CA ALA A 128 0.05 4.68 5.74
C ALA A 128 0.01 6.14 5.29
N HIS A 129 -1.11 6.84 5.45
CA HIS A 129 -1.09 8.30 5.41
C HIS A 129 -0.66 8.88 6.75
N TRP A 130 -0.16 10.12 6.80
CA TRP A 130 0.37 10.72 8.04
C TRP A 130 -0.21 12.10 8.38
N ASP A 131 -0.93 12.72 7.45
CA ASP A 131 -1.67 13.96 7.72
C ASP A 131 -2.86 13.73 8.65
N THR A 132 -3.59 14.81 8.97
CA THR A 132 -4.86 14.74 9.69
C THR A 132 -5.89 15.57 8.96
N ARG A 133 -7.15 15.16 9.05
CA ARG A 133 -8.28 15.98 8.65
C ARG A 133 -8.23 17.39 9.22
N HIS A 134 -8.48 18.36 8.36
CA HIS A 134 -8.58 19.78 8.72
C HIS A 134 -9.90 20.15 9.41
N ILE A 135 -10.87 19.23 9.44
CA ILE A 135 -12.22 19.42 10.00
C ILE A 135 -12.75 18.12 10.65
N ALA A 136 -13.54 18.25 11.70
CA ALA A 136 -14.24 17.14 12.36
C ALA A 136 -15.68 17.01 11.82
N ASP A 137 -15.84 16.46 10.62
CA ASP A 137 -17.09 16.48 9.87
C ASP A 137 -17.87 15.16 9.86
N SER A 138 -17.54 14.24 10.77
CA SER A 138 -18.31 13.04 10.99
C SER A 138 -19.76 13.36 11.36
N PRO A 139 -20.77 12.66 10.80
CA PRO A 139 -22.17 12.86 11.19
C PRO A 139 -22.47 12.38 12.61
N LEU A 140 -21.51 11.72 13.27
CA LEU A 140 -21.64 11.19 14.62
C LEU A 140 -21.45 12.26 15.71
N SER A 141 -20.83 13.40 15.36
CA SER A 141 -20.58 14.50 16.30
C SER A 141 -20.89 15.86 15.66
N GLN A 142 -21.38 16.79 16.49
CA GLN A 142 -21.57 18.20 16.14
C GLN A 142 -20.56 19.12 16.81
N GLU A 143 -19.60 18.56 17.52
CA GLU A 143 -18.60 19.30 18.27
C GLU A 143 -17.55 19.89 17.33
N ARG A 144 -17.34 21.21 17.41
CA ARG A 144 -16.21 21.94 16.76
C ARG A 144 -15.93 21.46 15.33
N GLN A 145 -16.97 21.31 14.51
CA GLN A 145 -16.88 20.68 13.18
C GLN A 145 -15.93 21.42 12.22
N GLY A 146 -15.72 22.73 12.43
CA GLY A 146 -14.78 23.53 11.64
C GLY A 146 -13.33 23.49 12.14
N GLU A 147 -13.02 22.66 13.14
CA GLU A 147 -11.69 22.53 13.72
C GLU A 147 -11.07 21.16 13.38
N PRO A 148 -9.73 21.07 13.23
CA PRO A 148 -9.04 19.83 12.91
C PRO A 148 -9.16 18.75 14.00
N ILE A 149 -9.04 17.49 13.58
CA ILE A 149 -8.91 16.34 14.50
C ILE A 149 -7.46 16.09 14.89
N LEU A 150 -7.24 15.39 16.00
CA LEU A 150 -5.89 14.95 16.40
C LEU A 150 -5.39 13.78 15.54
N GLY A 151 -6.28 12.91 15.04
CA GLY A 151 -5.94 11.84 14.10
C GLY A 151 -5.06 10.75 14.73
N ALA A 152 -5.36 10.32 15.95
CA ALA A 152 -4.54 9.32 16.61
C ALA A 152 -4.65 7.96 15.90
N ASP A 153 -5.88 7.55 15.54
CA ASP A 153 -6.14 6.35 14.75
C ASP A 153 -6.01 6.67 13.26
N ASP A 154 -6.68 7.73 12.81
CA ASP A 154 -6.71 8.24 11.44
C ASP A 154 -5.38 8.94 11.10
N GLY A 155 -4.49 8.19 10.46
CA GLY A 155 -3.09 8.53 10.20
C GLY A 155 -2.09 8.05 11.26
N GLY A 156 -2.30 8.40 12.54
CA GLY A 156 -1.29 8.16 13.58
C GLY A 156 -0.95 6.67 13.80
N SER A 157 -1.97 5.81 13.78
CA SER A 157 -1.87 4.38 14.09
C SER A 157 -1.04 3.61 13.06
N GLY A 158 -1.31 3.81 11.76
CA GLY A 158 -0.59 3.17 10.66
C GLY A 158 0.89 3.55 10.70
N VAL A 159 1.18 4.84 10.79
CA VAL A 159 2.55 5.36 10.89
C VAL A 159 3.28 4.81 12.11
N GLY A 160 2.62 4.75 13.27
CA GLY A 160 3.18 4.19 14.50
C GLY A 160 3.61 2.73 14.35
N ILE A 161 2.83 1.92 13.65
CA ILE A 161 3.18 0.54 13.33
C ILE A 161 4.38 0.47 12.38
N LEU A 162 4.40 1.28 11.32
CA LEU A 162 5.49 1.29 10.34
C LEU A 162 6.83 1.71 10.97
N LEU A 163 6.82 2.68 11.89
CA LEU A 163 8.02 3.08 12.64
C LEU A 163 8.57 1.96 13.53
N GLU A 164 7.69 1.18 14.17
CA GLU A 164 8.13 0.02 14.95
C GLU A 164 8.66 -1.10 14.04
N ILE A 165 8.06 -1.32 12.86
CA ILE A 165 8.60 -2.25 11.86
C ILE A 165 9.99 -1.81 11.39
N ALA A 166 10.20 -0.52 11.10
CA ALA A 166 11.50 0.03 10.75
C ALA A 166 12.55 -0.24 11.83
N ARG A 167 12.20 -0.01 13.10
CA ARG A 167 13.07 -0.32 14.25
C ARG A 167 13.40 -1.81 14.32
N GLN A 168 12.43 -2.69 14.06
CA GLN A 168 12.63 -4.14 14.09
C GLN A 168 13.54 -4.62 12.96
N LEU A 169 13.44 -4.04 11.77
CA LEU A 169 14.34 -4.30 10.64
C LEU A 169 15.78 -3.87 10.92
N GLN A 170 15.98 -2.82 11.72
CA GLN A 170 17.32 -2.41 12.18
C GLN A 170 17.93 -3.44 13.13
N VAL A 171 17.18 -3.89 14.14
CA VAL A 171 17.73 -4.76 15.21
C VAL A 171 17.66 -6.26 14.88
N ASN A 172 16.87 -6.66 13.88
CA ASN A 172 16.82 -8.03 13.35
C ASN A 172 16.96 -8.01 11.82
N PRO A 173 18.13 -7.67 11.27
CA PRO A 173 18.28 -7.41 9.85
C PRO A 173 17.97 -8.63 8.97
N ILE A 174 17.29 -8.38 7.85
CA ILE A 174 17.19 -9.27 6.70
C ILE A 174 18.36 -8.99 5.78
N GLU A 175 18.93 -10.04 5.21
CA GLU A 175 20.11 -9.86 4.37
C GLU A 175 19.81 -9.13 3.07
N ALA A 176 20.80 -8.33 2.64
CA ALA A 176 20.61 -7.29 1.64
C ALA A 176 20.08 -7.78 0.28
N GLY A 177 20.30 -9.06 -0.07
CA GLY A 177 19.81 -9.65 -1.31
C GLY A 177 18.44 -10.33 -1.22
N ASP A 178 17.93 -10.57 -0.01
CA ASP A 178 16.77 -11.45 0.19
C ASP A 178 15.44 -10.70 0.03
N LEU A 179 15.33 -9.49 0.59
CA LEU A 179 14.15 -8.64 0.47
C LEU A 179 14.48 -7.17 0.75
N GLY A 180 13.92 -6.29 -0.08
CA GLY A 180 13.75 -4.87 0.18
C GLY A 180 12.37 -4.59 0.77
N VAL A 181 12.30 -3.67 1.73
CA VAL A 181 11.03 -3.23 2.30
C VAL A 181 10.96 -1.72 2.18
N ASP A 182 9.95 -1.23 1.49
CA ASP A 182 9.72 0.20 1.34
C ASP A 182 8.59 0.61 2.28
N LEU A 183 8.84 1.63 3.08
CA LEU A 183 7.83 2.28 3.90
C LEU A 183 7.46 3.60 3.25
N ILE A 184 6.18 3.79 2.90
CA ILE A 184 5.73 5.04 2.30
C ILE A 184 4.68 5.68 3.21
N LEU A 185 4.97 6.90 3.66
CA LEU A 185 4.03 7.73 4.37
C LEU A 185 3.45 8.74 3.38
N PHE A 186 2.20 8.54 2.97
CA PHE A 186 1.49 9.43 2.05
C PHE A 186 1.01 10.68 2.79
N ASP A 187 1.10 11.83 2.14
CA ASP A 187 0.62 13.12 2.66
C ASP A 187 -0.62 13.58 1.90
N LEU A 188 -1.39 14.50 2.48
CA LEU A 188 -2.60 15.05 1.88
C LEU A 188 -3.63 13.98 1.49
N GLU A 189 -3.76 12.92 2.30
CA GLU A 189 -4.81 11.93 2.10
C GLU A 189 -6.17 12.53 2.44
N ASP A 190 -6.26 13.17 3.61
CA ASP A 190 -7.55 13.43 4.26
C ASP A 190 -7.99 14.89 4.14
N TYR A 191 -7.52 15.60 3.12
CA TYR A 191 -7.97 16.96 2.80
C TYR A 191 -9.18 16.97 1.84
N GLY A 192 -9.82 15.83 1.60
CA GLY A 192 -10.89 15.69 0.63
C GLY A 192 -12.25 16.29 1.04
N GLU A 193 -13.12 16.48 0.04
CA GLU A 193 -14.47 17.02 0.21
C GLU A 193 -15.47 15.92 0.58
N SER A 194 -16.05 15.99 1.78
CA SER A 194 -17.09 15.06 2.21
C SER A 194 -18.32 15.09 1.30
N GLY A 195 -18.65 13.94 0.70
CA GLY A 195 -19.74 13.83 -0.29
C GLY A 195 -19.45 14.52 -1.63
N GLY A 196 -18.23 15.00 -1.83
CA GLY A 196 -17.76 15.66 -3.04
C GLY A 196 -17.14 14.68 -4.03
N LYS A 197 -16.15 15.16 -4.79
CA LYS A 197 -15.44 14.32 -5.76
C LYS A 197 -14.45 13.39 -5.07
N GLU A 198 -14.52 12.10 -5.38
CA GLU A 198 -13.62 11.07 -4.83
C GLU A 198 -12.13 11.40 -5.03
N ASN A 199 -11.78 12.04 -6.16
CA ASN A 199 -10.38 12.40 -6.46
C ASN A 199 -9.85 13.63 -5.70
N SER A 200 -10.61 14.17 -4.75
CA SER A 200 -10.15 15.20 -3.83
C SER A 200 -9.37 14.65 -2.61
N TYR A 201 -9.51 13.35 -2.33
CA TYR A 201 -8.75 12.60 -1.31
C TYR A 201 -7.47 12.00 -1.88
N CYS A 202 -6.62 11.45 -1.00
CA CYS A 202 -5.46 10.64 -1.35
C CYS A 202 -4.48 11.38 -2.31
N LEU A 203 -4.30 12.70 -2.15
CA LEU A 203 -3.55 13.51 -3.11
C LEU A 203 -2.06 13.11 -3.15
N GLY A 204 -1.51 12.64 -2.03
CA GLY A 204 -0.15 12.10 -1.92
C GLY A 204 0.06 10.81 -2.69
N SER A 205 -0.76 9.79 -2.48
CA SER A 205 -0.66 8.53 -3.24
C SER A 205 -0.96 8.74 -4.72
N GLN A 206 -1.91 9.62 -5.04
CA GLN A 206 -2.16 10.08 -6.40
C GLN A 206 -0.93 10.72 -7.05
N HIS A 207 -0.21 11.57 -6.32
CA HIS A 207 1.02 12.19 -6.80
C HIS A 207 2.13 11.14 -6.98
N TRP A 208 2.36 10.34 -5.95
CA TRP A 208 3.40 9.32 -5.93
C TRP A 208 3.20 8.27 -7.04
N ALA A 209 1.98 7.77 -7.22
CA ALA A 209 1.68 6.75 -8.21
C ALA A 209 1.91 7.23 -9.66
N ARG A 210 1.78 8.55 -9.91
CA ARG A 210 2.11 9.18 -11.20
C ARG A 210 3.59 9.53 -11.33
N ASN A 211 4.29 9.69 -10.21
CA ASN A 211 5.66 10.18 -10.13
C ASN A 211 6.47 9.26 -9.19
N LEU A 212 6.69 8.01 -9.62
CA LEU A 212 7.43 7.06 -8.80
C LEU A 212 8.82 7.60 -8.46
N HIS A 213 9.25 7.39 -7.21
CA HIS A 213 10.55 7.83 -6.70
C HIS A 213 11.74 7.16 -7.41
N HIS A 214 11.53 6.01 -8.05
CA HIS A 214 12.40 5.45 -9.09
C HIS A 214 11.57 5.10 -10.34
N PRO A 215 12.08 5.34 -11.56
CA PRO A 215 11.38 4.99 -12.80
C PRO A 215 10.98 3.50 -12.89
N ASP A 216 11.83 2.62 -12.39
CA ASP A 216 11.66 1.17 -12.45
C ASP A 216 11.12 0.58 -11.13
N TYR A 217 10.53 1.40 -10.26
CA TYR A 217 10.00 0.94 -8.97
C TYR A 217 8.86 -0.07 -9.15
N ARG A 218 9.09 -1.33 -8.80
CA ARG A 218 8.14 -2.44 -8.99
C ARG A 218 8.19 -3.42 -7.82
N PRO A 219 7.59 -3.09 -6.67
CA PRO A 219 7.42 -4.05 -5.58
C PRO A 219 6.45 -5.16 -6.00
N GLN A 220 6.56 -6.32 -5.37
CA GLN A 220 5.70 -7.48 -5.61
C GLN A 220 4.23 -7.18 -5.25
N TYR A 221 4.03 -6.45 -4.15
CA TYR A 221 2.73 -5.97 -3.68
C TYR A 221 2.92 -4.90 -2.60
N GLY A 222 1.83 -4.22 -2.25
CA GLY A 222 1.72 -3.27 -1.15
C GLY A 222 0.71 -3.68 -0.08
N ILE A 223 0.87 -3.16 1.12
CA ILE A 223 -0.11 -3.22 2.22
C ILE A 223 -0.26 -1.82 2.82
N LEU A 224 -1.45 -1.24 2.75
CA LEU A 224 -1.83 0.02 3.37
C LEU A 224 -2.38 -0.26 4.78
N LEU A 225 -2.07 0.64 5.72
CA LEU A 225 -2.61 0.65 7.06
C LEU A 225 -3.35 1.96 7.29
N ASP A 226 -4.66 1.87 7.54
CA ASP A 226 -5.49 3.01 7.90
C ASP A 226 -6.39 2.66 9.10
N MET A 227 -6.43 3.52 10.11
CA MET A 227 -7.18 3.32 11.36
C MET A 227 -7.02 1.92 11.99
N VAL A 228 -5.78 1.53 12.27
CA VAL A 228 -5.38 0.19 12.74
C VAL A 228 -5.05 0.14 14.25
N GLY A 229 -5.44 1.17 14.99
CA GLY A 229 -5.05 1.38 16.39
C GLY A 229 -6.14 1.09 17.41
N THR A 230 -7.41 0.95 17.03
CA THR A 230 -8.53 1.01 18.00
C THR A 230 -8.96 -0.34 18.59
N ALA A 231 -9.44 -0.30 19.84
CA ALA A 231 -10.01 -1.48 20.50
C ALA A 231 -11.25 -2.00 19.76
N GLY A 232 -11.36 -3.32 19.60
CA GLY A 232 -12.51 -3.93 18.93
C GLY A 232 -12.58 -3.69 17.43
N ALA A 233 -11.49 -3.20 16.83
CA ALA A 233 -11.38 -3.03 15.38
C ALA A 233 -11.71 -4.32 14.62
N ARG A 234 -12.31 -4.18 13.45
CA ARG A 234 -12.62 -5.30 12.55
C ARG A 234 -12.12 -4.98 11.15
N PHE A 235 -11.06 -5.65 10.76
CA PHE A 235 -10.48 -5.56 9.42
C PHE A 235 -11.25 -6.50 8.50
N THR A 236 -12.14 -5.94 7.68
CA THR A 236 -12.91 -6.67 6.65
C THR A 236 -12.12 -6.74 5.35
N LYS A 237 -12.63 -7.50 4.38
CA LYS A 237 -12.06 -7.60 3.04
C LYS A 237 -12.74 -6.61 2.10
N ASP A 238 -12.15 -5.43 1.92
CA ASP A 238 -12.71 -4.43 1.01
C ASP A 238 -12.66 -4.88 -0.45
N GLN A 239 -13.61 -4.37 -1.22
CA GLN A 239 -13.81 -4.80 -2.60
C GLN A 239 -12.66 -4.37 -3.53
N VAL A 240 -11.97 -3.26 -3.25
CA VAL A 240 -10.86 -2.78 -4.07
C VAL A 240 -9.65 -3.68 -3.87
N SER A 241 -9.24 -3.94 -2.62
CA SER A 241 -8.17 -4.90 -2.32
C SER A 241 -8.46 -6.28 -2.88
N MET A 242 -9.71 -6.76 -2.77
CA MET A 242 -10.08 -8.07 -3.32
C MET A 242 -10.02 -8.10 -4.85
N ALA A 243 -10.37 -7.00 -5.52
CA ALA A 243 -10.34 -6.91 -6.99
C ALA A 243 -8.92 -6.86 -7.55
N TYR A 244 -8.01 -6.10 -6.93
CA TYR A 244 -6.66 -5.87 -7.45
C TYR A 244 -5.58 -6.75 -6.81
N ALA A 245 -5.76 -7.16 -5.55
CA ALA A 245 -4.77 -7.86 -4.75
C ALA A 245 -5.37 -9.00 -3.90
N GLY A 246 -6.46 -9.62 -4.36
CA GLY A 246 -7.18 -10.70 -3.65
C GLY A 246 -6.31 -11.87 -3.17
N PRO A 247 -5.32 -12.37 -3.93
CA PRO A 247 -4.38 -13.38 -3.45
C PRO A 247 -3.58 -12.93 -2.22
N ILE A 248 -3.10 -11.68 -2.22
CA ILE A 248 -2.35 -11.09 -1.10
C ILE A 248 -3.27 -10.92 0.11
N MET A 249 -4.48 -10.38 -0.10
CA MET A 249 -5.49 -10.21 0.95
C MET A 249 -5.79 -11.53 1.67
N ASN A 250 -5.99 -12.60 0.90
CA ASN A 250 -6.26 -13.93 1.44
C ASN A 250 -5.06 -14.53 2.19
N LYS A 251 -3.83 -14.31 1.71
CA LYS A 251 -2.61 -14.74 2.41
C LYS A 251 -2.47 -14.04 3.76
N VAL A 252 -2.59 -12.71 3.79
CA VAL A 252 -2.48 -11.90 5.02
C VAL A 252 -3.55 -12.29 6.03
N TRP A 253 -4.82 -12.41 5.62
CA TRP A 253 -5.90 -12.84 6.52
C TRP A 253 -5.71 -14.26 7.04
N SER A 254 -5.25 -15.18 6.18
CA SER A 254 -4.99 -16.56 6.59
C SER A 254 -3.85 -16.64 7.61
N LEU A 255 -2.80 -15.87 7.40
CA LEU A 255 -1.69 -15.72 8.34
C LEU A 255 -2.17 -15.16 9.68
N ALA A 256 -2.93 -14.07 9.67
CA ALA A 256 -3.47 -13.44 10.88
C ALA A 256 -4.35 -14.41 11.69
N LYS A 257 -5.24 -15.16 11.02
CA LYS A 257 -6.06 -16.20 11.66
C LYS A 257 -5.21 -17.31 12.27
N ALA A 258 -4.20 -17.81 11.55
CA ALA A 258 -3.28 -18.83 12.06
C ALA A 258 -2.48 -18.36 13.28
N MET A 259 -2.26 -17.04 13.40
CA MET A 259 -1.59 -16.41 14.55
C MET A 259 -2.55 -16.08 15.71
N GLY A 260 -3.85 -16.41 15.60
CA GLY A 260 -4.86 -16.17 16.63
C GLY A 260 -5.57 -14.81 16.55
N PHE A 261 -5.32 -14.02 15.50
CA PHE A 261 -5.91 -12.69 15.32
C PHE A 261 -7.17 -12.68 14.44
N GLY A 262 -7.82 -13.84 14.24
CA GLY A 262 -9.02 -13.97 13.41
C GLY A 262 -10.27 -13.24 13.93
N HIS A 263 -10.22 -12.73 15.16
CA HIS A 263 -11.25 -11.85 15.71
C HIS A 263 -11.15 -10.41 15.18
N LEU A 264 -9.94 -9.97 14.80
CA LEU A 264 -9.69 -8.67 14.15
C LEU A 264 -9.75 -8.82 12.63
N PHE A 265 -9.02 -9.80 12.06
CA PHE A 265 -8.94 -10.07 10.63
C PHE A 265 -10.07 -11.01 10.20
N VAL A 266 -11.21 -10.43 9.82
CA VAL A 266 -12.45 -11.19 9.59
C VAL A 266 -12.69 -11.45 8.11
N ASP A 267 -13.10 -12.68 7.75
CA ASP A 267 -13.50 -13.05 6.38
C ASP A 267 -14.90 -12.53 6.02
N ILE A 268 -15.10 -11.22 6.18
CA ILE A 268 -16.34 -10.53 5.85
C ILE A 268 -16.02 -9.55 4.72
N PRO A 269 -16.72 -9.60 3.58
CA PRO A 269 -16.55 -8.60 2.53
C PRO A 269 -17.12 -7.26 2.99
N SER A 270 -16.45 -6.17 2.62
CA SER A 270 -16.97 -4.80 2.72
C SER A 270 -17.06 -4.16 1.32
N GLY A 271 -17.82 -3.08 1.21
CA GLY A 271 -17.95 -2.33 -0.04
C GLY A 271 -16.61 -1.77 -0.53
N GLY A 272 -16.61 -1.26 -1.77
CA GLY A 272 -15.46 -0.52 -2.30
C GLY A 272 -15.15 0.70 -1.43
N LEU A 273 -13.85 0.92 -1.20
CA LEU A 273 -13.32 2.04 -0.45
C LEU A 273 -12.33 2.77 -1.35
N ILE A 274 -12.51 4.07 -1.49
CA ILE A 274 -11.48 4.95 -2.03
C ILE A 274 -10.57 5.31 -0.86
N ASP A 275 -9.32 4.93 -1.00
CA ASP A 275 -8.21 5.16 -0.08
C ASP A 275 -6.90 5.07 -0.92
N ASP A 276 -5.74 5.33 -0.34
CA ASP A 276 -4.46 5.41 -1.04
C ASP A 276 -4.15 4.17 -1.90
N HIS A 277 -4.54 2.97 -1.44
CA HIS A 277 -4.33 1.72 -2.17
C HIS A 277 -5.05 1.72 -3.51
N TYR A 278 -6.19 2.39 -3.63
CA TYR A 278 -6.93 2.50 -4.89
C TYR A 278 -6.07 3.17 -5.95
N TYR A 279 -5.39 4.27 -5.63
CA TYR A 279 -4.54 5.01 -6.58
C TYR A 279 -3.24 4.27 -6.88
N VAL A 280 -2.66 3.58 -5.90
CA VAL A 280 -1.51 2.70 -6.13
C VAL A 280 -1.87 1.56 -7.09
N ASN A 281 -3.03 0.92 -6.90
CA ASN A 281 -3.51 -0.14 -7.79
C ASN A 281 -3.82 0.37 -9.20
N THR A 282 -4.53 1.50 -9.32
CA THR A 282 -5.09 1.96 -10.61
C THR A 282 -4.13 2.80 -11.44
N ILE A 283 -3.22 3.54 -10.81
CA ILE A 283 -2.28 4.42 -11.50
C ILE A 283 -0.91 3.76 -11.62
N ALA A 284 -0.35 3.26 -10.50
CA ALA A 284 0.99 2.65 -10.51
C ALA A 284 0.96 1.18 -10.96
N GLY A 285 -0.21 0.53 -10.97
CA GLY A 285 -0.35 -0.87 -11.35
C GLY A 285 0.30 -1.83 -10.34
N ILE A 286 0.47 -1.41 -9.10
CA ILE A 286 1.07 -2.21 -8.02
C ILE A 286 -0.07 -2.83 -7.21
N PRO A 287 -0.19 -4.17 -7.13
CA PRO A 287 -1.21 -4.82 -6.33
C PRO A 287 -1.07 -4.42 -4.86
N MET A 288 -2.07 -3.76 -4.30
CA MET A 288 -2.04 -3.26 -2.93
C MET A 288 -3.35 -3.59 -2.21
N ILE A 289 -3.22 -4.12 -0.99
CA ILE A 289 -4.36 -4.29 -0.10
C ILE A 289 -4.41 -3.15 0.91
N ASP A 290 -5.55 -3.02 1.57
CA ASP A 290 -5.78 -2.12 2.68
C ASP A 290 -6.27 -2.90 3.93
N ILE A 291 -5.67 -2.59 5.07
CA ILE A 291 -6.07 -3.07 6.39
C ILE A 291 -6.68 -1.89 7.12
N ILE A 292 -8.02 -1.82 7.07
CA ILE A 292 -8.79 -0.71 7.62
C ILE A 292 -9.93 -1.17 8.53
N ASN A 293 -10.17 -0.40 9.60
CA ASN A 293 -11.23 -0.72 10.56
C ASN A 293 -12.64 -0.44 10.01
N LYS A 294 -13.39 -1.52 9.77
CA LYS A 294 -14.79 -1.53 9.31
C LYS A 294 -15.67 -2.28 10.32
N PRO A 295 -16.00 -1.66 11.47
CA PRO A 295 -16.77 -2.33 12.51
C PRO A 295 -18.21 -2.61 12.06
N ALA A 296 -18.73 -3.78 12.46
CA ALA A 296 -20.08 -4.19 12.10
C ALA A 296 -21.13 -3.27 12.75
N GLY A 297 -22.15 -2.88 11.98
CA GLY A 297 -23.25 -2.04 12.47
C GLY A 297 -22.90 -0.55 12.59
N SER A 298 -21.72 -0.12 12.15
CA SER A 298 -21.40 1.30 12.03
C SER A 298 -22.29 1.99 10.99
N SER A 299 -22.81 3.17 11.34
CA SER A 299 -23.60 4.02 10.44
C SER A 299 -22.73 4.77 9.43
N THR A 300 -21.47 5.06 9.75
CA THR A 300 -20.49 5.66 8.83
C THR A 300 -19.71 4.59 8.05
N GLY A 301 -19.73 3.35 8.53
CA GLY A 301 -18.88 2.26 8.06
C GLY A 301 -17.51 2.22 8.74
N PHE A 302 -17.17 3.21 9.58
CA PHE A 302 -15.91 3.33 10.31
C PHE A 302 -16.13 3.31 11.84
N GLY A 303 -15.05 3.40 12.62
CA GLY A 303 -15.14 3.57 14.07
C GLY A 303 -15.93 4.81 14.48
N ALA A 304 -16.45 4.84 15.71
CA ALA A 304 -17.27 5.97 16.18
C ALA A 304 -16.49 7.28 16.32
N HIS A 305 -15.16 7.18 16.45
CA HIS A 305 -14.22 8.28 16.56
C HIS A 305 -13.83 8.89 15.20
N TRP A 306 -14.05 8.16 14.09
CA TRP A 306 -13.67 8.59 12.74
C TRP A 306 -14.20 10.00 12.43
N HIS A 307 -13.30 10.90 12.03
CA HIS A 307 -13.54 12.32 11.76
C HIS A 307 -14.26 13.07 12.91
N THR A 308 -14.00 12.68 14.16
CA THR A 308 -14.47 13.40 15.35
C THR A 308 -13.29 13.86 16.20
N HIS A 309 -13.57 14.71 17.19
CA HIS A 309 -12.58 15.08 18.20
C HIS A 309 -12.24 13.96 19.19
N ASP A 310 -12.98 12.85 19.17
CA ASP A 310 -12.68 11.65 19.97
C ASP A 310 -11.56 10.80 19.32
N ASP A 311 -11.08 11.14 18.11
CA ASP A 311 -9.91 10.47 17.52
C ASP A 311 -8.60 10.99 18.13
N ASP A 312 -8.39 10.63 19.39
CA ASP A 312 -7.24 10.97 20.20
C ASP A 312 -6.59 9.72 20.84
N MET A 313 -5.64 9.91 21.76
CA MET A 313 -4.91 8.78 22.37
C MET A 313 -5.77 7.84 23.22
N ASP A 314 -6.97 8.25 23.63
CA ASP A 314 -7.86 7.43 24.47
C ASP A 314 -8.47 6.27 23.67
N VAL A 315 -8.58 6.40 22.35
CA VAL A 315 -9.11 5.31 21.49
C VAL A 315 -8.05 4.27 21.14
N ILE A 316 -6.77 4.61 21.28
CA ILE A 316 -5.66 3.74 20.86
C ILE A 316 -5.45 2.58 21.83
N ASP A 317 -5.53 1.37 21.28
CA ASP A 317 -5.31 0.12 21.98
C ASP A 317 -4.01 -0.57 21.55
N ARG A 318 -3.13 -0.78 22.52
CA ARG A 318 -1.86 -1.47 22.31
C ARG A 318 -2.04 -2.90 21.78
N SER A 319 -3.14 -3.58 22.13
CA SER A 319 -3.34 -4.96 21.70
C SER A 319 -3.70 -5.05 20.21
N THR A 320 -4.48 -4.09 19.68
CA THR A 320 -4.75 -3.95 18.25
C THR A 320 -3.47 -3.59 17.49
N LEU A 321 -2.72 -2.58 17.93
CA LEU A 321 -1.42 -2.21 17.33
C LEU A 321 -0.48 -3.42 17.29
N ARG A 322 -0.42 -4.19 18.39
CA ARG A 322 0.37 -5.43 18.47
C ARG A 322 -0.05 -6.45 17.43
N ALA A 323 -1.36 -6.69 17.30
CA ALA A 323 -1.86 -7.72 16.41
C ALA A 323 -1.52 -7.40 14.95
N VAL A 324 -1.81 -6.19 14.49
CA VAL A 324 -1.52 -5.74 13.13
C VAL A 324 -0.02 -5.75 12.87
N GLY A 325 0.77 -5.11 13.74
CA GLY A 325 2.22 -5.05 13.59
C GLY A 325 2.90 -6.42 13.62
N GLN A 326 2.42 -7.35 14.46
CA GLN A 326 2.96 -8.71 14.53
C GLN A 326 2.65 -9.52 13.26
N VAL A 327 1.48 -9.33 12.65
CA VAL A 327 1.14 -9.95 11.35
C VAL A 327 2.05 -9.41 10.26
N LEU A 328 2.29 -8.11 10.19
CA LEU A 328 3.16 -7.52 9.17
C LEU A 328 4.62 -7.94 9.33
N LEU A 329 5.15 -8.01 10.55
CA LEU A 329 6.47 -8.63 10.78
C LEU A 329 6.50 -10.08 10.29
N ALA A 330 5.43 -10.85 10.50
CA ALA A 330 5.36 -12.20 9.98
C ALA A 330 5.32 -12.23 8.45
N VAL A 331 4.61 -11.32 7.79
CA VAL A 331 4.63 -11.17 6.31
C VAL A 331 6.05 -10.87 5.85
N VAL A 332 6.67 -9.81 6.36
CA VAL A 332 7.99 -9.33 5.95
C VAL A 332 9.07 -10.43 6.07
N TYR A 333 9.16 -11.08 7.23
CA TYR A 333 10.23 -12.07 7.47
C TYR A 333 9.94 -13.40 6.75
N ARG A 334 8.67 -13.77 6.53
CA ARG A 334 8.33 -14.96 5.71
C ARG A 334 8.54 -14.72 4.22
N GLU A 335 8.24 -13.54 3.72
CA GLU A 335 8.52 -13.15 2.33
C GLU A 335 10.04 -13.19 2.08
N ALA A 336 10.83 -12.64 3.01
CA ALA A 336 12.29 -12.69 2.94
C ALA A 336 12.84 -14.13 2.92
N GLY A 337 12.21 -15.04 3.67
CA GLY A 337 12.57 -16.47 3.69
C GLY A 337 11.88 -17.33 2.63
N GLY A 338 11.14 -16.73 1.69
CA GLY A 338 10.47 -17.45 0.60
C GLY A 338 9.31 -18.37 1.05
N SER A 339 8.75 -18.14 2.24
CA SER A 339 7.73 -19.00 2.86
C SER A 339 6.36 -18.34 3.02
N PHE A 340 6.10 -17.22 2.34
CA PHE A 340 4.83 -16.48 2.42
C PHE A 340 3.88 -16.77 1.24
#